data_AF-A0A2P6P108-F1
#
_entry.id   AF-A0A2P6P108-F1
#
_cell.length_a   1.000
_cell.length_b   1.000
_cell.length_c   1.000
_cell.angle_alpha   90.00
_cell.angle_beta   90.00
_cell.angle_gamma   90.00
#
_symmetry.space_group_name_H-M   'P 1'
#
loop_
_entity.id
_entity.type
_entity.pdbx_description
1 polymer ?
#
loop_
_entity_poly.entity_id
_entity_poly.type
_entity_poly.pdbx_seq_one_letter_code
_entity_poly.pdbx_strand_id
1 'polypeptide(L)'
;MPTLNQLIRHGREEKRRTDRPRASDQCPQKQGVCPRVSTRTPKNPNSAPRNIAKVRLSNRHDIFAQIPGEGNNLQEHSMVLIRGGRVKDLPGVKSHCIRGVKDLLGSKNRRIKIWCGKTQIEMNGRCLWNLLVFLDQSRRFISGLPKKVQEPRMIGNRNVGT
;
A
#
# COMPACT_ATOMS: atom_id res chain seq x y z
N MET A 1 -9.11 4.15 44.55
CA MET A 1 -8.24 2.95 44.49
C MET A 1 -8.99 1.78 45.11
N PRO A 2 -9.04 0.60 44.48
CA PRO A 2 -9.72 -0.55 45.07
C PRO A 2 -8.89 -1.17 46.21
N THR A 3 -9.57 -1.70 47.22
CA THR A 3 -8.94 -2.39 48.36
C THR A 3 -8.63 -3.85 48.01
N LEU A 4 -7.71 -4.49 48.76
CA LEU A 4 -7.31 -5.88 48.51
C LEU A 4 -8.49 -6.86 48.56
N ASN A 5 -9.39 -6.70 49.54
CA ASN A 5 -10.59 -7.52 49.68
C ASN A 5 -11.56 -7.37 48.49
N GLN A 6 -11.59 -6.21 47.82
CA GLN A 6 -12.39 -6.01 46.61
C GLN A 6 -11.81 -6.80 45.43
N LEU A 7 -10.48 -6.89 45.32
CA LEU A 7 -9.82 -7.66 44.26
C LEU A 7 -9.93 -9.17 44.48
N ILE A 8 -9.98 -9.62 45.75
CA ILE A 8 -10.20 -11.03 46.10
C ILE A 8 -11.65 -11.45 45.77
N ARG A 9 -12.63 -10.58 46.03
CA ARG A 9 -14.05 -10.87 45.74
C ARG A 9 -14.41 -10.68 44.27
N HIS A 10 -13.80 -9.70 43.60
CA HIS A 10 -14.00 -9.40 42.19
C HIS A 10 -12.65 -9.31 41.50
N GLY A 11 -12.33 -10.34 40.71
CA GLY A 11 -11.12 -10.36 39.88
C GLY A 11 -11.10 -9.19 38.89
N ARG A 12 -9.89 -8.77 38.47
CA ARG A 12 -9.76 -7.75 37.43
C ARG A 12 -10.14 -8.35 36.08
N GLU A 13 -11.07 -7.71 35.39
CA GLU A 13 -11.42 -8.07 34.03
C GLU A 13 -10.63 -7.25 33.00
N GLU A 14 -10.15 -7.91 31.95
CA GLU A 14 -9.57 -7.23 30.81
C GLU A 14 -10.65 -6.50 30.01
N LYS A 15 -10.34 -5.27 29.61
CA LYS A 15 -11.23 -4.49 28.74
C LYS A 15 -11.28 -5.13 27.36
N ARG A 16 -12.39 -5.79 27.05
CA ARG A 16 -12.66 -6.34 25.71
C ARG A 16 -12.64 -5.23 24.67
N ARG A 17 -11.86 -5.42 23.60
CA ARG A 17 -11.81 -4.51 22.44
C ARG A 17 -12.48 -5.18 21.24
N THR A 18 -13.22 -4.41 20.46
CA THR A 18 -13.82 -4.90 19.20
C THR A 18 -12.92 -4.59 18.02
N ASP A 19 -12.65 -5.60 17.20
CA ASP A 19 -11.90 -5.42 15.96
C ASP A 19 -12.68 -4.62 14.92
N ARG A 20 -11.96 -3.73 14.22
CA ARG A 20 -12.56 -2.80 13.26
C ARG A 20 -12.95 -3.47 11.92
N PRO A 21 -12.16 -4.39 11.33
CA PRO A 21 -12.51 -5.06 10.07
C PRO A 21 -13.26 -6.37 10.32
N ARG A 22 -14.49 -6.29 10.87
CA ARG A 22 -15.29 -7.48 11.19
C ARG A 22 -15.58 -8.39 9.99
N ALA A 23 -15.74 -7.80 8.81
CA ALA A 23 -16.23 -8.53 7.63
C ALA A 23 -15.16 -9.32 6.86
N SER A 24 -13.89 -9.21 7.24
CA SER A 24 -12.79 -9.98 6.64
C SER A 24 -12.55 -11.34 7.31
N ASP A 25 -13.29 -11.72 8.37
CA ASP A 25 -13.10 -12.96 9.16
C ASP A 25 -11.64 -13.34 9.38
N GLN A 26 -10.83 -12.42 9.88
CA GLN A 26 -9.39 -12.60 10.13
C GLN A 26 -8.52 -12.93 8.91
N CYS A 27 -9.08 -12.95 7.68
CA CYS A 27 -8.29 -13.04 6.46
C CYS A 27 -7.66 -11.68 6.12
N PRO A 28 -6.41 -11.65 5.60
CA PRO A 28 -5.77 -10.40 5.22
C PRO A 28 -6.48 -9.72 4.04
N GLN A 29 -6.99 -10.51 3.10
CA GLN A 29 -7.65 -10.05 1.88
C GLN A 29 -8.86 -10.95 1.57
N LYS A 30 -9.93 -10.37 1.02
CA LYS A 30 -11.09 -11.13 0.56
C LYS A 30 -11.55 -10.70 -0.83
N GLN A 31 -12.06 -11.68 -1.58
CA GLN A 31 -12.68 -11.47 -2.88
C GLN A 31 -14.12 -10.97 -2.73
N GLY A 32 -14.52 -10.11 -3.65
CA GLY A 32 -15.93 -9.76 -3.81
C GLY A 32 -16.26 -9.28 -5.22
N VAL A 33 -17.55 -9.15 -5.46
CA VAL A 33 -18.14 -8.63 -6.69
C VAL A 33 -18.72 -7.25 -6.39
N CYS A 34 -18.51 -6.28 -7.28
CA CYS A 34 -19.02 -4.92 -7.13
C CYS A 34 -20.43 -4.81 -7.72
N PRO A 35 -21.51 -4.63 -6.93
CA PRO A 35 -22.85 -4.43 -7.50
C PRO A 35 -23.00 -3.03 -8.08
N ARG A 36 -22.34 -2.03 -7.47
CA ARG A 36 -22.37 -0.64 -7.94
C ARG A 36 -21.10 0.12 -7.56
N VAL A 37 -20.74 1.06 -8.41
CA VAL A 37 -19.65 2.01 -8.19
C VAL A 37 -20.26 3.41 -8.06
N SER A 38 -19.88 4.14 -7.01
CA SER A 38 -20.47 5.45 -6.69
C SER A 38 -19.41 6.38 -6.12
N THR A 39 -19.56 7.68 -6.34
CA THR A 39 -18.78 8.70 -5.64
C THR A 39 -19.52 9.13 -4.36
N ARG A 40 -18.78 9.47 -3.30
CA ARG A 40 -19.34 10.10 -2.09
C ARG A 40 -18.53 11.31 -1.67
N THR A 41 -19.22 12.28 -1.10
CA THR A 41 -18.61 13.43 -0.45
C THR A 41 -18.00 13.02 0.91
N PRO A 42 -16.83 13.57 1.26
CA PRO A 42 -16.15 13.28 2.53
C PRO A 42 -16.77 14.06 3.69
N LYS A 43 -16.31 13.78 4.91
CA LYS A 43 -16.63 14.60 6.09
C LYS A 43 -15.96 15.98 5.96
N ASN A 44 -16.68 17.05 6.33
CA ASN A 44 -16.12 18.38 6.56
C ASN A 44 -14.88 18.25 7.48
N PRO A 45 -13.73 18.89 7.21
CA PRO A 45 -13.48 20.07 6.38
C PRO A 45 -13.16 19.81 4.90
N ASN A 46 -13.12 18.55 4.47
CA ASN A 46 -12.76 18.20 3.10
C ASN A 46 -13.98 18.29 2.17
N SER A 47 -13.77 18.54 0.88
CA SER A 47 -14.85 18.73 -0.12
C SER A 47 -14.77 17.82 -1.36
N ALA A 48 -13.61 17.22 -1.64
CA ALA A 48 -13.40 16.47 -2.89
C ALA A 48 -14.16 15.13 -2.94
N PRO A 49 -14.83 14.78 -4.05
CA PRO A 49 -15.53 13.50 -4.18
C PRO A 49 -14.55 12.33 -4.16
N ARG A 50 -14.95 11.24 -3.50
CA ARG A 50 -14.15 10.01 -3.37
C ARG A 50 -14.83 8.86 -4.10
N ASN A 51 -14.06 8.14 -4.93
CA ASN A 51 -14.54 6.97 -5.66
C ASN A 51 -14.65 5.77 -4.72
N ILE A 52 -15.83 5.17 -4.64
CA ILE A 52 -16.16 4.06 -3.74
C ILE A 52 -16.88 2.98 -4.55
N ALA A 53 -16.62 1.72 -4.20
CA ALA A 53 -17.40 0.58 -4.67
C ALA A 53 -18.23 0.03 -3.51
N LYS A 54 -19.51 -0.28 -3.76
CA LYS A 54 -20.21 -1.27 -2.95
C LYS A 54 -19.67 -2.63 -3.39
N VAL A 55 -19.35 -3.51 -2.45
CA VAL A 55 -18.81 -4.83 -2.75
C VAL A 55 -19.52 -5.89 -1.93
N ARG A 56 -20.00 -6.93 -2.61
CA ARG A 56 -20.51 -8.17 -2.01
C ARG A 56 -19.33 -9.13 -1.87
N LEU A 57 -18.88 -9.37 -0.64
CA LEU A 57 -17.83 -10.37 -0.37
C LEU A 57 -18.35 -11.79 -0.59
N SER A 58 -17.43 -12.73 -0.79
CA SER A 58 -17.73 -14.18 -0.77
C SER A 58 -18.48 -14.62 0.50
N ASN A 59 -18.23 -13.95 1.63
CA ASN A 59 -18.90 -14.15 2.91
C ASN A 59 -20.36 -13.67 2.96
N ARG A 60 -20.93 -13.21 1.84
CA ARG A 60 -22.27 -12.61 1.77
C ARG A 60 -22.41 -11.31 2.58
N HIS A 61 -21.30 -10.66 2.94
CA HIS A 61 -21.32 -9.33 3.55
C HIS A 61 -21.24 -8.23 2.49
N ASP A 62 -22.09 -7.22 2.63
CA ASP A 62 -22.05 -6.00 1.83
C ASP A 62 -21.20 -4.95 2.53
N ILE A 63 -20.18 -4.46 1.84
CA ILE A 63 -19.24 -3.47 2.40
C ILE A 63 -19.03 -2.35 1.38
N PHE A 64 -18.71 -1.16 1.87
CA PHE A 64 -18.17 -0.08 1.06
C PHE A 64 -16.64 -0.11 1.09
N ALA A 65 -16.02 -0.19 -0.08
CA ALA A 65 -14.58 -0.16 -0.25
C ALA A 65 -14.15 1.06 -1.07
N GLN A 66 -13.14 1.78 -0.61
CA GLN A 66 -12.58 2.90 -1.37
C GLN A 66 -11.70 2.37 -2.51
N ILE A 67 -11.83 2.97 -3.69
CA ILE A 67 -10.93 2.72 -4.81
C ILE A 67 -9.77 3.73 -4.71
N PRO A 68 -8.53 3.29 -4.48
CA PRO A 68 -7.41 4.21 -4.33
C PRO A 68 -6.90 4.72 -5.68
N GLY A 69 -6.30 5.91 -5.68
CA GLY A 69 -5.72 6.52 -6.86
C GLY A 69 -6.74 7.15 -7.82
N GLU A 70 -6.25 7.64 -8.94
CA GLU A 70 -7.04 8.33 -9.96
C GLU A 70 -7.51 7.35 -11.04
N GLY A 71 -8.75 7.55 -11.51
CA GLY A 71 -9.37 6.77 -12.58
C GLY A 71 -9.62 5.30 -12.22
N ASN A 72 -10.80 4.77 -12.53
CA ASN A 72 -11.14 3.37 -12.26
C ASN A 72 -11.87 2.75 -13.44
N ASN A 73 -11.49 1.52 -13.78
CA ASN A 73 -12.09 0.71 -14.84
C ASN A 73 -13.25 -0.17 -14.33
N LEU A 74 -13.73 0.09 -13.12
CA LEU A 74 -14.73 -0.77 -12.49
C LEU A 74 -16.11 -0.48 -13.04
N GLN A 75 -16.73 -1.53 -13.56
CA GLN A 75 -18.11 -1.56 -14.00
C GLN A 75 -18.95 -2.34 -12.97
N GLU A 76 -20.24 -2.47 -13.25
CA GLU A 76 -21.09 -3.36 -12.48
C GLU A 76 -20.62 -4.80 -12.64
N HIS A 77 -20.70 -5.58 -11.57
CA HIS A 77 -20.31 -6.99 -11.49
C HIS A 77 -18.81 -7.29 -11.68
N SER A 78 -17.94 -6.27 -11.75
CA SER A 78 -16.50 -6.50 -11.74
C SER A 78 -16.04 -7.16 -10.44
N MET A 79 -15.08 -8.08 -10.56
CA MET A 79 -14.45 -8.77 -9.44
C MET A 79 -13.28 -7.95 -8.89
N VAL A 80 -13.24 -7.82 -7.57
CA VAL A 80 -12.20 -7.07 -6.86
C VAL A 80 -11.61 -7.86 -5.70
N LEU A 81 -10.42 -7.44 -5.30
CA LEU A 81 -9.77 -7.91 -4.09
C LEU A 81 -9.71 -6.76 -3.08
N ILE A 82 -10.16 -7.02 -1.86
CA ILE A 82 -10.28 -6.02 -0.80
C ILE A 82 -9.26 -6.32 0.30
N ARG A 83 -8.65 -5.25 0.82
CA ARG A 83 -7.89 -5.24 2.07
C ARG A 83 -8.57 -4.39 3.13
N GLY A 84 -8.27 -4.68 4.39
CA GLY A 84 -8.64 -3.80 5.49
C GLY A 84 -7.95 -2.43 5.41
N GLY A 85 -8.62 -1.41 5.93
CA GLY A 85 -8.06 -0.08 6.12
C GLY A 85 -9.16 0.98 6.13
N ARG A 86 -9.28 1.70 7.24
CA ARG A 86 -10.29 2.76 7.38
C ARG A 86 -9.84 4.00 6.63
N VAL A 87 -10.72 4.51 5.77
CA VAL A 87 -10.58 5.84 5.21
C VAL A 87 -10.94 6.85 6.28
N LYS A 88 -10.04 7.79 6.58
CA LYS A 88 -10.29 8.81 7.60
C LYS A 88 -11.43 9.76 7.20
N ASP A 89 -11.49 10.09 5.91
CA ASP A 89 -12.41 11.08 5.35
C ASP A 89 -13.86 10.60 5.30
N LEU A 90 -14.08 9.31 5.01
CA LEU A 90 -15.40 8.77 4.71
C LEU A 90 -15.93 7.96 5.91
N PRO A 91 -17.03 8.38 6.55
CA PRO A 91 -17.66 7.57 7.57
C PRO A 91 -18.22 6.28 6.95
N GLY A 92 -18.03 5.15 7.65
CA GLY A 92 -18.54 3.84 7.23
C GLY A 92 -17.69 3.09 6.19
N VAL A 93 -16.68 3.71 5.59
CA VAL A 93 -15.78 3.06 4.63
C VAL A 93 -14.54 2.54 5.36
N LYS A 94 -14.50 1.23 5.59
CA LYS A 94 -13.48 0.54 6.43
C LYS A 94 -12.49 -0.31 5.64
N SER A 95 -12.61 -0.32 4.32
CA SER A 95 -11.85 -1.17 3.43
C SER A 95 -11.37 -0.43 2.19
N HIS A 96 -10.30 -0.95 1.58
CA HIS A 96 -9.78 -0.46 0.31
C HIS A 96 -9.71 -1.58 -0.72
N CYS A 97 -9.95 -1.25 -1.99
CA CYS A 97 -9.68 -2.15 -3.09
C CYS A 97 -8.18 -2.16 -3.42
N ILE A 98 -7.63 -3.33 -3.74
CA ILE A 98 -6.25 -3.49 -4.20
C ILE A 98 -6.23 -3.23 -5.71
N ARG A 99 -5.25 -2.44 -6.16
CA ARG A 99 -5.01 -2.15 -7.59
C ARG A 99 -4.02 -3.15 -8.19
N GLY A 100 -4.17 -3.42 -9.48
CA GLY A 100 -3.30 -4.34 -10.23
C GLY A 100 -3.64 -5.81 -10.02
N VAL A 101 -4.82 -6.12 -9.48
CA VAL A 101 -5.27 -7.49 -9.19
C VAL A 101 -6.74 -7.64 -9.60
N LYS A 102 -7.07 -8.76 -10.26
CA LYS A 102 -8.36 -9.01 -10.92
C LYS A 102 -8.69 -7.89 -11.92
N ASP A 103 -9.93 -7.37 -11.91
CA ASP A 103 -10.42 -6.43 -12.91
C ASP A 103 -9.96 -4.99 -12.65
N LEU A 104 -9.42 -4.72 -11.45
CA LEU A 104 -8.84 -3.43 -11.10
C LEU A 104 -7.44 -3.27 -11.69
N LEU A 105 -7.37 -2.62 -12.85
CA LEU A 105 -6.11 -2.22 -13.46
C LEU A 105 -5.31 -1.24 -12.57
N GLY A 106 -3.99 -1.29 -12.71
CA GLY A 106 -3.07 -0.36 -12.07
C GLY A 106 -3.25 1.08 -12.57
N SER A 107 -2.72 2.05 -11.80
CA SER A 107 -2.75 3.46 -12.20
C SER A 107 -1.73 3.75 -13.31
N LYS A 108 -2.20 4.27 -14.45
CA LYS A 108 -1.41 4.42 -15.68
C LYS A 108 -0.16 5.30 -15.54
N ASN A 109 -0.22 6.38 -14.75
CA ASN A 109 0.86 7.38 -14.66
C ASN A 109 1.49 7.50 -13.27
N ARG A 110 1.67 6.39 -12.54
CA ARG A 110 2.28 6.43 -11.22
C ARG A 110 3.81 6.39 -11.31
N ARG A 111 4.45 7.55 -11.41
CA ARG A 111 5.90 7.71 -11.18
C ARG A 111 6.14 7.94 -9.70
N ILE A 112 6.87 7.04 -9.05
CA ILE A 112 7.20 7.18 -7.62
C ILE A 112 8.57 7.85 -7.53
N LYS A 113 8.64 9.01 -6.88
CA LYS A 113 9.92 9.59 -6.42
C LYS A 113 10.29 8.88 -5.13
N ILE A 114 11.25 7.95 -5.19
CA ILE A 114 11.84 7.38 -3.98
C ILE A 114 13.01 8.28 -3.61
N TRP A 115 12.91 8.94 -2.47
CA TRP A 115 14.03 9.70 -1.91
C TRP A 115 14.96 8.72 -1.20
N CYS A 116 16.18 8.56 -1.72
CA CYS A 116 17.27 7.90 -1.02
C CYS A 116 18.23 8.99 -0.52
N GLY A 117 18.11 9.39 0.75
CA GLY A 117 18.86 10.53 1.28
C GLY A 117 18.42 11.86 0.66
N LYS A 118 19.34 12.65 0.09
CA LYS A 118 19.07 13.96 -0.54
C LYS A 118 18.88 13.90 -2.07
N THR A 119 18.93 12.72 -2.69
CA THR A 119 18.81 12.59 -4.15
C THR A 119 17.45 12.05 -4.56
N GLN A 120 16.81 12.73 -5.50
CA GLN A 120 15.58 12.30 -6.15
C GLN A 120 15.95 11.31 -7.26
N ILE A 121 15.67 10.03 -7.06
CA ILE A 121 15.83 9.01 -8.11
C ILE A 121 14.46 8.86 -8.79
N GLU A 122 14.37 9.27 -10.06
CA GLU A 122 13.20 9.00 -10.90
C GLU A 122 13.36 7.62 -11.54
N MET A 123 12.64 6.61 -11.03
CA MET A 123 12.67 5.27 -11.62
C MET A 123 11.46 5.05 -12.52
N ASN A 124 11.72 4.79 -13.80
CA ASN A 124 10.73 4.20 -14.70
C ASN A 124 10.67 2.68 -14.45
N GLY A 125 9.46 2.11 -14.48
CA GLY A 125 9.09 0.77 -13.98
C GLY A 125 9.70 -0.47 -14.66
N ARG A 126 10.89 -0.38 -15.28
CA ARG A 126 11.63 -1.53 -15.84
C ARG A 126 13.00 -1.79 -15.20
N CYS A 127 13.57 -0.86 -14.42
CA CYS A 127 14.99 -0.96 -14.04
C CYS A 127 15.27 -1.65 -12.69
N LEU A 128 14.26 -2.14 -11.97
CA LEU A 128 14.45 -2.77 -10.65
C LEU A 128 15.04 -4.19 -10.70
N TRP A 129 14.96 -4.90 -11.82
CA TRP A 129 15.52 -6.26 -11.93
C TRP A 129 17.03 -6.27 -12.19
N ASN A 130 17.57 -5.32 -12.96
CA ASN A 130 19.01 -5.28 -13.24
C ASN A 130 19.87 -4.75 -12.08
N LEU A 131 19.31 -3.99 -11.14
CA LEU A 131 20.08 -3.49 -9.99
C LEU A 131 20.19 -4.51 -8.86
N LEU A 132 19.19 -5.40 -8.69
CA LEU A 132 19.24 -6.43 -7.65
C LEU A 132 20.24 -7.55 -7.97
N VAL A 133 20.45 -7.86 -9.26
CA VAL A 133 21.51 -8.79 -9.71
C VAL A 133 22.91 -8.19 -9.46
N PHE A 134 23.06 -6.86 -9.47
CA PHE A 134 24.35 -6.19 -9.28
C PHE A 134 24.75 -6.02 -7.79
N LEU A 135 23.77 -5.99 -6.88
CA LEU A 135 23.98 -5.77 -5.45
C LEU A 135 24.13 -7.04 -4.61
N ASP A 136 23.94 -8.23 -5.20
CA ASP A 136 24.17 -9.51 -4.52
C ASP A 136 25.62 -10.04 -4.72
N GLN A 137 26.36 -9.57 -5.74
CA GLN A 137 27.76 -9.96 -5.96
C GLN A 137 28.79 -9.13 -5.18
N SER A 138 28.44 -7.95 -4.68
CA SER A 138 29.39 -7.03 -4.02
C SER A 138 29.50 -7.19 -2.49
N ARG A 139 28.66 -8.02 -1.86
CA ARG A 139 28.67 -8.22 -0.39
C ARG A 139 29.67 -9.26 0.13
N ARG A 140 30.41 -9.97 -0.73
CA ARG A 140 31.41 -10.97 -0.30
C ARG A 140 32.87 -10.49 -0.29
N PHE A 141 33.17 -9.25 -0.68
CA PHE A 141 34.55 -8.84 -0.98
C PHE A 141 35.12 -7.65 -0.21
N ILE A 142 34.51 -7.25 0.92
CA ILE A 142 35.01 -6.12 1.72
C ILE A 142 35.17 -6.53 3.18
N SER A 143 36.12 -7.42 3.46
CA SER A 143 36.62 -7.69 4.82
C SER A 143 38.14 -7.76 4.90
N GLY A 144 38.85 -7.05 4.03
CA GLY A 144 40.29 -6.89 4.18
C GLY A 144 40.94 -6.29 2.94
N LEU A 145 41.43 -5.06 3.06
CA LEU A 145 42.74 -4.59 2.58
C LEU A 145 42.89 -3.08 2.80
N PRO A 146 44.11 -2.58 3.08
CA PRO A 146 44.36 -1.23 3.59
C PRO A 146 44.40 -0.14 2.52
N LYS A 147 44.14 1.09 2.98
CA LYS A 147 44.11 2.34 2.20
C LYS A 147 45.48 2.69 1.62
N LYS A 148 45.63 2.56 0.30
CA LYS A 148 46.34 3.49 -0.61
C LYS A 148 46.35 2.85 -2.00
N VAL A 149 46.08 3.67 -3.02
CA VAL A 149 46.64 3.66 -4.40
C VAL A 149 45.60 4.23 -5.37
N GLN A 150 45.87 5.50 -5.70
CA GLN A 150 45.80 6.15 -7.03
C GLN A 150 44.48 6.15 -7.83
N GLU A 151 44.02 7.38 -8.06
CA GLU A 151 43.02 7.77 -9.05
C GLU A 151 43.35 7.24 -10.46
N PRO A 152 42.39 6.64 -11.18
CA PRO A 152 42.51 6.49 -12.62
C PRO A 152 42.01 7.74 -13.35
N ARG A 153 42.92 8.35 -14.11
CA ARG A 153 42.68 9.43 -15.07
C ARG A 153 41.62 9.01 -16.11
N MET A 154 40.68 9.91 -16.36
CA MET A 154 39.70 9.79 -17.44
C MET A 154 40.39 9.97 -18.80
N ILE A 155 40.49 8.91 -19.60
CA ILE A 155 40.84 9.02 -21.03
C ILE A 155 39.53 9.27 -21.79
N GLY A 156 39.38 10.49 -22.30
CA GLY A 156 38.26 10.88 -23.15
C GLY A 156 38.52 10.48 -24.60
N ASN A 157 37.73 9.55 -25.14
CA ASN A 157 37.61 9.34 -26.57
C ASN A 157 36.56 10.31 -27.13
N ARG A 158 37.02 11.40 -27.76
CA ARG A 158 36.23 12.15 -28.74
C ARG A 158 36.73 11.76 -30.12
N ASN A 159 35.91 10.97 -30.82
CA ASN A 159 36.10 10.72 -32.24
C ASN A 159 35.87 12.02 -33.02
N VAL A 160 36.80 12.26 -33.93
CA VAL A 160 36.83 13.30 -34.95
C VAL A 160 36.13 12.77 -36.20
N GLY A 161 35.40 13.64 -36.89
CA GLY A 161 34.84 13.44 -38.23
C GLY A 161 33.85 14.58 -38.48
N THR A 162 34.32 15.71 -39.01
CA THR A 162 34.31 16.11 -40.44
C THR A 162 32.92 16.16 -41.04
#